data_AF-A0A0Q4C1G9-F1
#
_entry.id   AF-A0A0Q4C1G9-F1
#
_cell.length_a   1.000
_cell.length_b   1.000
_cell.length_c   1.000
_cell.angle_alpha   90.00
_cell.angle_beta   90.00
_cell.angle_gamma   90.00
#
_symmetry.space_group_name_H-M   'P 1'
#
loop_
_entity.id
_entity.type
_entity.pdbx_description
1 polymer ?
#
loop_
_entity_poly.entity_id
_entity_poly.type
_entity_poly.pdbx_seq_one_letter_code
_entity_poly.pdbx_strand_id
1 'polypeptide(L)'
;MTGANASTLQAQPAHASAMARHISEDGCQLVLEAESLAQGQRVSFALEGGCVRATVRWIVQDRAGVAFDAPLSAAQQALMVGSSRALQRLDLYAA
;
A
#
# COMPACT_ATOMS: atom_id res chain seq x y z
N MET A 1 -15.23 -29.54 -2.93
CA MET A 1 -14.66 -28.87 -4.12
C MET A 1 -14.79 -27.38 -3.90
N THR A 2 -13.65 -26.70 -3.94
CA THR A 2 -13.37 -25.40 -3.33
C THR A 2 -13.86 -24.26 -4.23
N GLY A 3 -14.89 -23.54 -3.80
CA GLY A 3 -15.25 -22.24 -4.36
C GLY A 3 -14.51 -21.16 -3.60
N ALA A 4 -13.40 -20.66 -4.15
CA ALA A 4 -12.72 -19.48 -3.62
C ALA A 4 -13.57 -18.25 -3.93
N ASN A 5 -14.28 -17.73 -2.93
CA ASN A 5 -15.07 -16.51 -3.06
C ASN A 5 -14.13 -15.31 -3.22
N ALA A 6 -14.12 -14.76 -4.42
CA ALA A 6 -13.74 -13.38 -4.67
C ALA A 6 -14.77 -12.43 -4.02
N SER A 7 -14.30 -11.23 -3.68
CA SER A 7 -15.13 -10.04 -3.38
C SER A 7 -15.61 -9.89 -1.94
N THR A 8 -14.70 -9.53 -1.03
CA THR A 8 -15.09 -8.79 0.18
C THR A 8 -14.00 -7.81 0.62
N LEU A 9 -13.61 -6.89 -0.26
CA LEU A 9 -13.07 -5.58 0.18
C LEU A 9 -14.27 -4.71 0.61
N GLN A 10 -15.03 -5.17 1.62
CA GLN A 10 -16.14 -4.39 2.19
C GLN A 10 -15.59 -3.43 3.24
N ALA A 11 -15.67 -2.14 2.93
CA ALA A 11 -15.92 -1.04 3.86
C ALA A 11 -15.11 -1.02 5.17
N GLN A 12 -13.83 -1.40 5.15
CA GLN A 12 -12.92 -1.02 6.23
C GLN A 12 -12.56 0.45 6.02
N PRO A 13 -12.71 1.34 7.03
CA PRO A 13 -12.15 2.67 6.91
C PRO A 13 -10.65 2.53 6.64
N ALA A 14 -10.11 3.35 5.72
CA ALA A 14 -8.68 3.37 5.47
C ALA A 14 -7.96 3.52 6.83
N HIS A 15 -7.10 2.56 7.17
CA HIS A 15 -6.41 2.51 8.46
C HIS A 15 -5.44 3.69 8.59
N ALA A 16 -4.87 4.12 7.46
CA ALA A 16 -4.02 5.28 7.35
C ALA A 16 -4.10 5.88 5.94
N SER A 17 -3.82 7.17 5.89
CA SER A 17 -3.51 7.91 4.67
C SER A 17 -1.99 8.03 4.55
N ALA A 18 -1.45 7.75 3.37
CA ALA A 18 -0.04 7.92 3.11
C ALA A 18 0.28 8.44 1.70
N MET A 19 1.47 9.02 1.58
CA MET A 19 2.08 9.35 0.30
C MET A 19 3.25 8.41 0.01
N ALA A 20 3.18 7.68 -1.10
CA ALA A 20 4.30 6.86 -1.56
C ALA A 20 5.45 7.72 -2.09
N ARG A 21 6.68 7.35 -1.77
CA ARG A 21 7.96 7.96 -2.16
C ARG A 21 8.98 6.85 -2.41
N HIS A 22 10.04 7.16 -3.16
CA HIS A 22 11.14 6.22 -3.43
C HIS A 22 10.64 4.83 -3.87
N ILE A 23 9.72 4.81 -4.83
CA ILE A 23 9.06 3.59 -5.32
C ILE A 23 10.03 2.79 -6.18
N SER A 24 10.21 1.51 -5.86
CA SER A 24 10.90 0.52 -6.67
C SER A 24 9.95 -0.62 -7.05
N GLU A 25 10.49 -1.65 -7.70
CA GLU A 25 9.74 -2.87 -8.02
C GLU A 25 9.35 -3.66 -6.75
N ASP A 26 10.20 -3.65 -5.72
CA ASP A 26 10.07 -4.49 -4.52
C ASP A 26 9.50 -3.75 -3.30
N GLY A 27 9.42 -2.42 -3.35
CA GLY A 27 8.93 -1.66 -2.20
C GLY A 27 8.80 -0.17 -2.44
N CYS A 28 8.38 0.53 -1.40
CA CYS A 28 8.39 1.97 -1.38
C CYS A 28 8.50 2.50 0.05
N GLN A 29 8.82 3.79 0.14
CA GLN A 29 8.67 4.55 1.37
C GLN A 29 7.28 5.19 1.40
N LEU A 30 6.65 5.19 2.55
CA LEU A 30 5.42 5.91 2.84
C LEU A 30 5.73 7.09 3.76
N VAL A 31 5.11 8.23 3.48
CA VAL A 31 4.98 9.33 4.44
C VAL A 31 3.58 9.27 5.00
N LEU A 32 3.48 9.05 6.31
CA LEU A 32 2.23 8.82 7.04
C LEU A 32 1.69 10.14 7.55
N GLU A 33 0.39 10.37 7.38
CA GLU A 33 -0.28 11.53 7.97
C GLU A 33 -0.90 11.22 9.35
N ALA A 34 -1.00 9.93 9.72
CA ALA A 34 -1.48 9.47 11.03
C ALA A 34 -0.74 8.18 11.48
N GLU A 35 -0.60 8.01 12.80
CA GLU A 35 0.36 7.09 13.46
C GLU A 35 0.02 5.59 13.46
N SER A 36 -0.95 5.12 12.69
CA SER A 36 -1.53 3.78 12.94
C SER A 36 -0.78 2.61 12.30
N LEU A 37 0.40 2.77 11.71
CA LEU A 37 1.15 1.61 11.18
C LEU A 37 2.05 1.00 12.26
N ALA A 38 2.13 -0.33 12.27
CA ALA A 38 3.09 -1.09 13.05
C ALA A 38 4.08 -1.84 12.15
N GLN A 39 5.32 -2.00 12.61
CA GLN A 39 6.29 -2.85 11.92
C GLN A 39 5.78 -4.30 11.86
N GLY A 40 5.93 -4.95 10.71
CA GLY A 40 5.39 -6.29 10.44
C GLY A 40 3.92 -6.31 10.04
N GLN A 41 3.20 -5.18 10.14
CA GLN A 41 1.82 -5.09 9.68
C GLN A 41 1.73 -5.27 8.17
N ARG A 42 0.73 -6.04 7.72
CA ARG A 42 0.36 -6.13 6.31
C ARG A 42 -0.60 -5.00 5.95
N VAL A 43 -0.32 -4.37 4.83
CA VAL A 43 -1.12 -3.27 4.27
C VAL A 43 -1.46 -3.57 2.82
N SER A 44 -2.61 -3.10 2.37
CA SER A 44 -3.00 -3.13 0.95
C SER A 44 -3.19 -1.71 0.43
N PHE A 45 -2.56 -1.41 -0.71
CA PHE A 45 -2.79 -0.21 -1.49
C PHE A 45 -3.91 -0.47 -2.49
N ALA A 46 -4.97 0.33 -2.44
CA ALA A 46 -5.95 0.36 -3.52
C ALA A 46 -5.38 1.17 -4.69
N LEU A 47 -5.28 0.54 -5.86
CA LEU A 47 -4.89 1.19 -7.11
C LEU A 47 -6.00 0.98 -8.15
N GLU A 48 -6.04 1.83 -9.15
CA GLU A 48 -6.93 1.61 -10.28
C GLU A 48 -6.59 0.27 -10.95
N GLY A 49 -7.57 -0.65 -11.02
CA GLY A 49 -7.38 -1.98 -11.60
C GLY A 49 -6.87 -3.07 -10.64
N GLY A 50 -6.67 -2.80 -9.34
CA GLY A 50 -6.35 -3.86 -8.39
C GLY A 50 -5.86 -3.41 -7.01
N CYS A 51 -5.31 -4.35 -6.24
CA CYS A 51 -4.65 -4.06 -4.98
C CYS A 51 -3.20 -4.53 -5.00
N VAL A 52 -2.32 -3.77 -4.34
CA VAL A 52 -0.94 -4.18 -4.07
C VAL A 52 -0.83 -4.48 -2.58
N ARG A 53 -0.37 -5.67 -2.23
CA ARG A 53 -0.13 -6.06 -0.84
C ARG A 53 1.32 -5.83 -0.48
N ALA A 54 1.55 -5.39 0.76
CA ALA A 54 2.87 -5.13 1.27
C ALA A 54 2.96 -5.38 2.77
N THR A 55 4.17 -5.54 3.25
CA THR A 55 4.49 -5.66 4.67
C THR A 55 5.36 -4.49 5.11
N VAL A 56 4.97 -3.82 6.20
CA VAL A 56 5.77 -2.76 6.82
C VAL A 56 7.07 -3.35 7.38
N ARG A 57 8.21 -2.91 6.86
CA ARG A 57 9.55 -3.41 7.22
C ARG A 57 10.21 -2.59 8.33
N TRP A 58 9.94 -1.29 8.36
CA TRP A 58 10.47 -0.36 9.35
C TRP A 58 9.54 0.84 9.48
N ILE A 59 9.58 1.49 10.65
CA ILE A 59 8.92 2.76 10.93
C ILE A 59 9.92 3.66 11.64
N VAL A 60 10.06 4.89 11.15
CA VAL A 60 10.89 5.94 11.74
C VAL A 60 10.11 7.25 11.62
N GLN A 61 9.67 7.80 12.75
CA GLN A 61 8.84 9.01 12.80
C GLN A 61 7.59 8.86 11.91
N ASP A 62 7.38 9.80 10.98
CA ASP A 62 6.28 9.85 10.01
C ASP A 62 6.54 8.99 8.76
N ARG A 63 7.57 8.13 8.77
CA ARG A 63 7.96 7.34 7.61
C ARG A 63 7.89 5.86 7.89
N ALA A 64 7.35 5.13 6.93
CA ALA A 64 7.39 3.67 6.92
C ALA A 64 8.01 3.17 5.62
N GLY A 65 8.82 2.14 5.70
CA GLY A 65 9.22 1.38 4.51
C GLY A 65 8.37 0.14 4.40
N VAL A 66 7.86 -0.12 3.20
CA VAL A 66 7.13 -1.35 2.91
C VAL A 66 7.87 -2.18 1.87
N ALA A 67 7.78 -3.50 1.99
CA ALA A 67 8.16 -4.44 0.94
C ALA A 67 6.88 -5.03 0.36
N PHE A 68 6.74 -5.03 -0.97
CA PHE A 68 5.60 -5.65 -1.64
C PHE A 68 5.68 -7.17 -1.50
N ASP A 69 4.53 -7.81 -1.35
CA ASP A 69 4.45 -9.28 -1.25
C ASP A 69 4.81 -9.95 -2.59
N ALA A 70 4.66 -9.21 -3.70
CA ALA A 70 5.11 -9.58 -5.03
C ALA A 70 5.66 -8.34 -5.76
N PRO A 71 6.65 -8.51 -6.67
CA PRO A 71 7.13 -7.44 -7.52
C PRO A 71 6.00 -6.70 -8.25
N LEU A 72 6.08 -5.37 -8.30
CA LEU A 72 5.13 -4.57 -9.08
C LEU A 72 5.27 -4.87 -10.57
N SER A 73 4.15 -5.08 -11.25
CA SER A 73 4.12 -4.97 -12.71
C SER A 73 4.41 -3.52 -13.15
N ALA A 74 4.87 -3.35 -14.39
CA ALA A 74 5.13 -2.02 -14.96
C ALA A 74 3.90 -1.09 -14.89
N ALA A 75 2.69 -1.63 -15.06
CA ALA A 75 1.45 -0.88 -14.95
C ALA A 75 1.19 -0.40 -13.51
N GLN A 76 1.36 -1.27 -12.51
CA GLN A 76 1.22 -0.91 -11.10
C GLN A 76 2.27 0.11 -10.68
N GLN A 77 3.51 -0.04 -11.14
CA GLN A 77 4.57 0.92 -10.87
C GLN A 77 4.24 2.30 -11.45
N ALA A 78 3.75 2.37 -12.68
CA ALA A 78 3.33 3.63 -13.30
C ALA A 78 2.18 4.31 -12.53
N LEU A 79 1.19 3.54 -12.07
CA LEU A 79 0.09 4.05 -11.24
C LEU A 79 0.59 4.61 -9.91
N MET A 80 1.43 3.86 -9.18
CA MET A 80 1.99 4.32 -7.91
C MET A 80 2.84 5.59 -8.07
N VAL A 81 3.66 5.66 -9.12
CA VAL A 81 4.47 6.86 -9.42
C VAL A 81 3.56 8.03 -9.81
N GLY A 82 2.50 7.77 -10.58
CA GLY A 82 1.49 8.75 -10.95
C GLY A 82 0.80 9.36 -9.72
N SER A 83 0.28 8.53 -8.82
CA SER A 83 -0.37 8.97 -7.58
C SER A 83 0.59 9.76 -6.68
N SER A 84 1.85 9.35 -6.59
CA SER A 84 2.90 10.07 -5.85
C SER A 84 3.17 11.47 -6.40
N ARG A 85 3.26 11.60 -7.74
CA ARG A 85 3.48 12.90 -8.41
C ARG A 85 2.28 13.83 -8.32
N ALA A 86 1.07 13.25 -8.29
CA ALA A 86 -0.17 14.00 -8.18
C ALA A 86 -0.50 14.43 -6.73
N LEU A 87 0.37 14.12 -5.76
CA LEU A 87 0.09 14.27 -4.32
C LEU A 87 -1.23 13.59 -3.91
N GLN A 88 -1.65 12.56 -4.66
CA GLN A 88 -2.87 11.85 -4.40
C GLN A 88 -2.65 10.87 -3.26
N ARG A 89 -3.56 10.94 -2.30
CA ARG A 89 -3.56 10.15 -1.08
C ARG A 89 -3.79 8.67 -1.44
N LEU A 90 -2.96 7.78 -0.91
CA LEU A 90 -3.19 6.34 -0.99
C LEU A 90 -3.87 5.88 0.30
N ASP A 91 -5.02 5.23 0.14
CA ASP A 91 -5.74 4.59 1.24
C ASP A 91 -5.12 3.21 1.52
N LEU A 92 -4.74 3.01 2.79
CA LEU A 92 -4.16 1.76 3.28
C LEU A 92 -5.22 0.97 4.05
N TYR A 93 -5.36 -0.31 3.70
CA TYR A 93 -6.27 -1.23 4.41
C TYR A 93 -5.49 -2.33 5.13
N ALA A 94 -5.92 -2.71 6.33
CA ALA A 94 -5.38 -3.87 7.03
C ALA A 94 -5.79 -5.15 6.27
N ALA A 95 -4.81 -6.03 6.06
CA ALA A 95 -4.99 -7.29 5.35
C ALA A 95 -5.01 -8.49 6.31
#